data_AF-A0A7C7GCC2-F1
#
_entry.id   AF-A0A7C7GCC2-F1
#
_cell.length_a   1.000
_cell.length_b   1.000
_cell.length_c   1.000
_cell.angle_alpha   90.00
_cell.angle_beta   90.00
_cell.angle_gamma   90.00
#
_symmetry.space_group_name_H-M   'P 1'
#
loop_
_entity.id
_entity.type
_entity.pdbx_description
1 polymer ?
#
loop_
_entity_poly.entity_id
_entity_poly.type
_entity_poly.pdbx_seq_one_letter_code
_entity_poly.pdbx_strand_id
1 'polypeptide(L)'
;RKKGHQIDGFVLTEHRKFDFDKDYSELGGENDVLILKGSELDTDLGHFLVYGVTEQLTQQVDFSDVDMDALKLIEIAENTGAVAIPAHPGRFGIGLTEFTGNGRDFSALRAAERFNGSNRPGEQERAEEFISQLGLRGTGGSDAHLVSAIGKCMTRFDGDIRSELDLVAQLKTGRFEPVWLDDTKQEQA
;
A
#
# COMPACT_ATOMS: atom_id res chain seq x y z
N ARG A 1 -20.18 -3.95 1.25
CA ARG A 1 -21.05 -4.28 2.42
C ARG A 1 -22.51 -4.53 2.04
N LYS A 2 -23.34 -3.54 1.69
CA LYS A 2 -24.78 -3.78 1.35
C LYS A 2 -25.05 -4.79 0.22
N LYS A 3 -24.07 -5.04 -0.66
CA LYS A 3 -24.14 -6.02 -1.75
C LYS A 3 -23.57 -7.42 -1.39
N GLY A 4 -23.28 -7.69 -0.11
CA GLY A 4 -22.72 -8.96 0.38
C GLY A 4 -21.18 -9.06 0.38
N HIS A 5 -20.48 -8.02 -0.09
CA HIS A 5 -19.02 -7.94 -0.01
C HIS A 5 -18.55 -7.47 1.37
N GLN A 6 -17.44 -8.03 1.84
CA GLN A 6 -16.78 -7.65 3.09
C GLN A 6 -15.65 -6.64 2.84
N ILE A 7 -15.64 -5.57 3.63
CA ILE A 7 -14.56 -4.58 3.71
C ILE A 7 -14.46 -4.21 5.18
N ASP A 8 -13.35 -4.58 5.83
CA ASP A 8 -13.16 -4.37 7.27
C ASP A 8 -12.53 -3.00 7.57
N GLY A 9 -11.73 -2.49 6.63
CA GLY A 9 -11.09 -1.19 6.74
C GLY A 9 -10.39 -0.74 5.47
N PHE A 10 -9.87 0.48 5.51
CA PHE A 10 -9.00 1.03 4.46
C PHE A 10 -7.97 1.99 5.04
N VAL A 11 -6.90 2.22 4.28
CA VAL A 11 -5.85 3.18 4.62
C VAL A 11 -5.96 4.37 3.68
N LEU A 12 -5.99 5.58 4.22
CA LEU A 12 -5.85 6.81 3.45
C LEU A 12 -4.38 7.09 3.21
N THR A 13 -3.93 7.02 1.95
CA THR A 13 -2.53 7.22 1.54
C THR A 13 -2.42 8.50 0.72
N GLU A 14 -2.46 9.64 1.41
CA GLU A 14 -2.36 10.94 0.77
C GLU A 14 -0.95 11.16 0.18
N HIS A 15 -0.92 11.79 -1.00
CA HIS A 15 0.32 12.08 -1.71
C HIS A 15 1.15 13.16 -0.98
N ARG A 16 2.43 12.86 -0.73
CA ARG A 16 3.46 13.80 -0.21
C ARG A 16 3.19 14.43 1.15
N LYS A 17 2.28 13.87 1.96
CA LYS A 17 1.94 14.44 3.26
C LYS A 17 1.41 13.40 4.22
N PHE A 18 1.64 13.67 5.49
CA PHE A 18 1.02 12.96 6.59
C PHE A 18 0.60 13.96 7.66
N ASP A 19 -0.61 13.80 8.19
CA ASP A 19 -1.19 14.70 9.18
C ASP A 19 -1.48 13.90 10.45
N PHE A 20 -0.71 14.16 11.51
CA PHE A 20 -0.87 13.48 12.80
C PHE A 20 -2.15 13.88 13.50
N ASP A 21 -2.64 15.11 13.31
CA ASP A 21 -3.77 15.69 14.04
C ASP A 21 -5.13 15.24 13.47
N LYS A 22 -5.15 14.73 12.24
CA LYS A 22 -6.37 14.13 11.66
C LYS A 22 -6.73 12.80 12.31
N ASP A 23 -7.88 12.76 12.94
CA ASP A 23 -8.48 11.54 13.48
C ASP A 23 -9.75 11.16 12.72
N TYR A 24 -9.84 9.90 12.32
CA TYR A 24 -10.97 9.31 11.61
C TYR A 24 -11.70 8.24 12.44
N SER A 25 -11.33 8.07 13.72
CA SER A 25 -11.88 7.06 14.62
C SER A 25 -13.39 7.20 14.80
N GLU A 26 -13.90 8.43 14.97
CA GLU A 26 -15.33 8.72 15.08
C GLU A 26 -16.08 8.30 13.81
N LEU A 27 -15.61 8.76 12.64
CA LEU A 27 -16.20 8.41 11.34
C LEU A 27 -16.16 6.90 11.07
N GLY A 28 -15.06 6.25 11.43
CA GLY A 28 -14.91 4.80 11.32
C GLY A 28 -15.91 4.05 12.22
N GLY A 29 -16.07 4.51 13.46
CA GLY A 29 -17.03 3.96 14.42
C GLY A 29 -18.47 4.08 13.97
N GLU A 30 -18.87 5.24 13.43
CA GLU A 30 -20.23 5.47 12.88
C GLU A 30 -20.57 4.53 11.72
N ASN A 31 -19.57 4.08 10.97
CA ASN A 31 -19.74 3.27 9.76
C ASN A 31 -19.28 1.81 9.92
N ASP A 32 -18.86 1.43 11.14
CA ASP A 32 -18.31 0.10 11.45
C ASP A 32 -17.23 -0.31 10.43
N VAL A 33 -16.26 0.57 10.24
CA VAL A 33 -15.13 0.40 9.30
C VAL A 33 -13.87 1.00 9.91
N LEU A 34 -12.75 0.27 9.85
CA LEU A 34 -11.48 0.79 10.31
C LEU A 34 -10.90 1.76 9.27
N ILE A 35 -10.59 2.99 9.69
CA ILE A 35 -9.95 3.99 8.85
C ILE A 35 -8.56 4.27 9.42
N LEU A 36 -7.53 3.87 8.69
CA LEU A 36 -6.13 4.07 9.04
C LEU A 36 -5.49 5.13 8.15
N LYS A 37 -4.31 5.61 8.55
CA LYS A 37 -3.52 6.57 7.76
C LYS A 37 -2.20 5.97 7.28
N GLY A 38 -1.78 6.40 6.10
CA GLY A 38 -0.46 6.19 5.52
C GLY A 38 -0.12 7.37 4.61
N SER A 39 0.89 7.22 3.77
CA SER A 39 1.23 8.21 2.75
C SER A 39 1.71 7.54 1.47
N GLU A 40 1.52 8.19 0.34
CA GLU A 40 2.15 7.83 -0.92
C GLU A 40 3.24 8.87 -1.22
N LEU A 41 4.48 8.41 -1.39
CA LEU A 41 5.64 9.26 -1.66
C LEU A 41 6.19 9.01 -3.05
N ASP A 42 6.61 10.08 -3.72
CA ASP A 42 7.40 10.00 -4.94
C ASP A 42 8.84 9.64 -4.59
N THR A 43 9.45 8.81 -5.41
CA THR A 43 10.86 8.41 -5.28
C THR A 43 11.51 8.35 -6.65
N ASP A 44 12.84 8.24 -6.65
CA ASP A 44 13.66 7.98 -7.84
C ASP A 44 13.38 6.62 -8.52
N LEU A 45 12.56 5.78 -7.89
CA LEU A 45 12.14 4.46 -8.36
C LEU A 45 10.61 4.32 -8.46
N GLY A 46 9.90 5.44 -8.61
CA GLY A 46 8.44 5.46 -8.71
C GLY A 46 7.75 5.77 -7.40
N HIS A 47 6.48 5.43 -7.26
CA HIS A 47 5.73 5.74 -6.04
C HIS A 47 5.85 4.63 -4.99
N PHE A 48 5.85 5.02 -3.72
CA PHE A 48 5.90 4.11 -2.58
C PHE A 48 4.79 4.40 -1.58
N LEU A 49 4.09 3.35 -1.15
CA LEU A 49 3.15 3.40 -0.04
C LEU A 49 3.93 3.23 1.27
N VAL A 50 3.74 4.18 2.18
CA VAL A 50 4.36 4.20 3.50
C VAL A 50 3.28 4.01 4.57
N TYR A 51 3.42 2.94 5.35
CA TYR A 51 2.50 2.58 6.44
C TYR A 51 3.19 2.66 7.80
N GLY A 52 2.41 3.04 8.83
CA GLY A 52 2.94 3.25 10.19
C GLY A 52 3.85 4.47 10.31
N VAL A 53 3.47 5.59 9.69
CA VAL A 53 4.25 6.83 9.71
C VAL A 53 4.43 7.31 11.16
N THR A 54 5.68 7.31 11.63
CA THR A 54 6.07 7.77 12.97
C THR A 54 6.64 9.19 12.91
N GLU A 55 6.67 9.90 14.05
CA GLU A 55 7.34 11.22 14.12
C GLU A 55 8.82 11.12 13.72
N GLN A 56 9.50 10.03 14.12
CA GLN A 56 10.91 9.78 13.79
C GLN A 56 11.14 9.61 12.29
N LEU A 57 10.18 9.01 11.57
CA LEU A 57 10.21 8.92 10.12
C LEU A 57 10.12 10.32 9.50
N THR A 58 9.15 11.13 9.93
CA THR A 58 8.93 12.49 9.39
C THR A 58 10.05 13.48 9.71
N GLN A 59 10.92 13.18 10.69
CA GLN A 59 12.11 13.96 10.99
C GLN A 59 13.30 13.60 10.08
N GLN A 60 13.28 12.40 9.49
CA GLN A 60 14.37 11.88 8.64
C GLN A 60 14.03 11.90 7.16
N VAL A 61 12.74 12.01 6.83
CA VAL A 61 12.21 11.99 5.46
C VAL A 61 11.37 13.23 5.24
N ASP A 62 11.73 14.01 4.23
CA ASP A 62 10.88 15.08 3.71
C ASP A 62 9.84 14.48 2.77
N PHE A 63 8.58 14.41 3.22
CA PHE A 63 7.49 13.84 2.44
C PHE A 63 7.16 14.68 1.19
N SER A 64 7.64 15.92 1.12
CA SER A 64 7.47 16.80 -0.05
C SER A 64 8.53 16.62 -1.13
N ASP A 65 9.60 15.86 -0.84
CA ASP A 65 10.65 15.52 -1.80
C ASP A 65 10.07 14.65 -2.93
N VAL A 66 10.38 15.01 -4.17
CA VAL A 66 9.88 14.34 -5.37
C VAL A 66 10.91 13.46 -6.06
N ASP A 67 12.13 13.43 -5.53
CA ASP A 67 13.27 12.65 -6.06
C ASP A 67 13.95 11.85 -4.94
N MET A 68 13.18 11.46 -3.92
CA MET A 68 13.69 10.74 -2.77
C MET A 68 14.29 9.39 -3.19
N ASP A 69 15.44 9.00 -2.62
CA ASP A 69 15.99 7.65 -2.83
C ASP A 69 15.07 6.60 -2.20
N ALA A 70 14.45 5.75 -3.02
CA ALA A 70 13.48 4.76 -2.56
C ALA A 70 14.09 3.68 -1.67
N LEU A 71 15.35 3.29 -1.91
CA LEU A 71 16.05 2.32 -1.07
C LEU A 71 16.36 2.92 0.31
N LYS A 72 16.71 4.20 0.33
CA LYS A 72 16.90 4.93 1.59
C LYS A 72 15.57 5.09 2.35
N LEU A 73 14.48 5.35 1.64
CA LEU A 73 13.13 5.38 2.23
C LEU A 73 12.78 4.06 2.92
N ILE A 74 13.01 2.92 2.26
CA ILE A 74 12.79 1.59 2.84
C ILE A 74 13.61 1.41 4.12
N GLU A 75 14.89 1.76 4.08
CA GLU A 75 15.79 1.63 5.23
C GLU A 75 15.32 2.48 6.42
N ILE A 76 14.99 3.76 6.19
CA ILE A 76 14.53 4.66 7.25
C ILE A 76 13.18 4.19 7.79
N ALA A 77 12.26 3.78 6.92
CA ALA A 77 10.96 3.26 7.33
C ALA A 77 11.13 2.07 8.27
N GLU A 78 11.94 1.07 7.90
CA GLU A 78 12.18 -0.11 8.73
C GLU A 78 12.77 0.26 10.10
N ASN A 79 13.77 1.15 10.11
CA ASN A 79 14.45 1.60 11.32
C ASN A 79 13.57 2.43 12.27
N THR A 80 12.49 3.03 11.75
CA THR A 80 11.56 3.87 12.50
C THR A 80 10.23 3.17 12.80
N GLY A 81 10.14 1.86 12.55
CA GLY A 81 8.95 1.05 12.82
C GLY A 81 7.85 1.14 11.77
N ALA A 82 8.12 1.77 10.62
CA ALA A 82 7.25 1.85 9.46
C ALA A 82 7.60 0.75 8.43
N VAL A 83 6.83 0.70 7.33
CA VAL A 83 7.12 -0.09 6.13
C VAL A 83 6.87 0.77 4.91
N ALA A 84 7.80 0.73 3.94
CA ALA A 84 7.61 1.30 2.61
C ALA A 84 7.58 0.18 1.57
N ILE A 85 6.56 0.17 0.71
CA ILE A 85 6.43 -0.79 -0.41
C ILE A 85 6.13 -0.06 -1.71
N PRO A 86 6.58 -0.58 -2.87
CA PRO A 86 6.26 0.01 -4.16
C PRO A 86 4.74 0.05 -4.40
N ALA A 87 4.23 1.22 -4.77
CA ALA A 87 2.87 1.45 -5.24
C ALA A 87 2.80 1.17 -6.74
N HIS A 88 1.71 0.54 -7.22
CA HIS A 88 1.40 0.31 -8.63
C HIS A 88 2.64 0.09 -9.53
N PRO A 89 3.52 -0.89 -9.23
CA PRO A 89 4.86 -0.98 -9.81
C PRO A 89 4.85 -1.19 -11.33
N GLY A 90 3.76 -1.70 -11.90
CA GLY A 90 3.57 -1.87 -13.34
C GLY A 90 3.07 -0.63 -14.10
N ARG A 91 2.78 0.48 -13.41
CA ARG A 91 2.19 1.68 -14.01
C ARG A 91 3.11 2.31 -15.05
N PHE A 92 2.56 2.62 -16.22
CA PHE A 92 3.36 3.19 -17.30
C PHE A 92 3.93 4.56 -16.94
N GLY A 93 5.23 4.73 -17.15
CA GLY A 93 5.96 5.98 -16.97
C GLY A 93 6.31 6.36 -15.53
N ILE A 94 5.80 5.66 -14.51
CA ILE A 94 6.08 5.98 -13.10
C ILE A 94 6.19 4.76 -12.18
N GLY A 95 5.69 3.59 -12.57
CA GLY A 95 5.82 2.38 -11.76
C GLY A 95 7.28 1.93 -11.67
N LEU A 96 7.63 1.29 -10.54
CA LEU A 96 8.98 0.74 -10.29
C LEU A 96 9.56 -0.06 -11.46
N THR A 97 8.71 -0.73 -12.25
CA THR A 97 9.14 -1.51 -13.42
C THR A 97 9.84 -0.69 -14.50
N GLU A 98 9.55 0.61 -14.62
CA GLU A 98 10.23 1.54 -15.54
C GLU A 98 11.70 1.74 -15.20
N PHE A 99 12.07 1.49 -13.94
CA PHE A 99 13.41 1.72 -13.41
C PHE A 99 14.19 0.42 -13.24
N THR A 100 13.63 -0.71 -13.69
CA THR A 100 14.36 -1.98 -13.71
C THR A 100 15.53 -1.92 -14.70
N GLY A 101 16.68 -2.48 -14.33
CA GLY A 101 17.89 -2.45 -15.16
C GLY A 101 18.78 -1.21 -14.98
N ASN A 102 18.45 -0.31 -14.05
CA ASN A 102 19.33 0.80 -13.65
C ASN A 102 20.54 0.38 -12.78
N GLY A 103 20.71 -0.92 -12.53
CA GLY A 103 21.79 -1.47 -11.70
C GLY A 103 21.57 -1.37 -10.19
N ARG A 104 20.39 -0.92 -9.73
CA ARG A 104 20.05 -0.88 -8.30
C ARG A 104 19.78 -2.27 -7.75
N ASP A 105 20.12 -2.45 -6.48
CA ASP A 105 19.82 -3.68 -5.75
C ASP A 105 18.43 -3.60 -5.12
N PHE A 106 17.53 -4.46 -5.59
CA PHE A 106 16.16 -4.57 -5.05
C PHE A 106 16.05 -5.63 -3.95
N SER A 107 17.15 -6.18 -3.45
CA SER A 107 17.17 -7.19 -2.39
C SER A 107 16.57 -6.71 -1.07
N ALA A 108 16.37 -5.40 -0.87
CA ALA A 108 15.68 -4.84 0.29
C ALA A 108 14.15 -4.98 0.20
N LEU A 109 13.58 -5.14 -1.00
CA LEU A 109 12.13 -5.28 -1.19
C LEU A 109 11.63 -6.61 -0.60
N ARG A 110 10.47 -6.54 0.05
CA ARG A 110 9.79 -7.71 0.63
C ARG A 110 8.39 -7.90 0.08
N ALA A 111 7.74 -6.79 -0.28
CA ALA A 111 6.41 -6.75 -0.83
C ALA A 111 6.26 -5.58 -1.80
N ALA A 112 5.24 -5.64 -2.65
CA ALA A 112 4.79 -4.55 -3.51
C ALA A 112 3.29 -4.66 -3.73
N GLU A 113 2.66 -3.57 -4.20
CA GLU A 113 1.27 -3.62 -4.64
C GLU A 113 1.15 -4.50 -5.89
N ARG A 114 0.57 -5.69 -5.72
CA ARG A 114 0.39 -6.67 -6.78
C ARG A 114 -0.87 -6.41 -7.57
N PHE A 115 -1.99 -6.17 -6.90
CA PHE A 115 -3.26 -5.85 -7.56
C PHE A 115 -3.59 -4.39 -7.30
N ASN A 116 -3.82 -3.62 -8.36
CA ASN A 116 -4.24 -2.23 -8.25
C ASN A 116 -5.55 -2.00 -9.03
N GLY A 117 -6.56 -1.48 -8.34
CA GLY A 117 -7.91 -1.27 -8.89
C GLY A 117 -7.98 -0.24 -10.03
N SER A 118 -6.98 0.62 -10.16
CA SER A 118 -6.87 1.68 -11.16
C SER A 118 -5.92 1.35 -12.31
N ASN A 119 -5.36 0.13 -12.35
CA ASN A 119 -4.50 -0.33 -13.45
C ASN A 119 -5.21 -0.28 -14.80
N ARG A 120 -4.47 0.19 -15.81
CA ARG A 120 -4.81 0.11 -17.24
C ARG A 120 -4.36 -1.24 -17.81
N PRO A 121 -4.90 -1.66 -18.97
CA PRO A 121 -4.44 -2.88 -19.64
C PRO A 121 -2.91 -2.91 -19.81
N GLY A 122 -2.26 -4.01 -19.41
CA GLY A 122 -0.81 -4.17 -19.45
C GLY A 122 -0.11 -3.85 -18.12
N GLU A 123 -0.63 -2.93 -17.30
CA GLU A 123 0.03 -2.54 -16.04
C GLU A 123 -0.02 -3.66 -15.00
N GLN A 124 -1.13 -4.41 -14.99
CA GLN A 124 -1.31 -5.54 -14.09
C GLN A 124 -0.34 -6.69 -14.41
N GLU A 125 -0.17 -7.00 -15.68
CA GLU A 125 0.75 -8.04 -16.17
C GLU A 125 2.20 -7.69 -15.86
N ARG A 126 2.58 -6.42 -16.01
CA ARG A 126 3.93 -5.93 -15.66
C ARG A 126 4.22 -6.04 -14.17
N ALA A 127 3.26 -5.64 -13.33
CA ALA A 127 3.39 -5.77 -11.88
C ALA A 127 3.55 -7.24 -11.47
N GLU A 128 2.74 -8.12 -12.05
CA GLU A 128 2.73 -9.56 -11.80
C GLU A 128 4.07 -10.22 -12.18
N GLU A 129 4.59 -9.91 -13.37
CA GLU A 129 5.88 -10.41 -13.83
C GLU A 129 7.02 -9.97 -12.90
N PHE A 130 7.08 -8.67 -12.58
CA PHE A 130 8.12 -8.12 -11.71
C PHE A 130 8.10 -8.72 -10.30
N ILE A 131 6.93 -8.80 -9.69
CA ILE A 131 6.75 -9.37 -8.34
C ILE A 131 7.13 -10.85 -8.33
N SER A 132 6.75 -11.60 -9.37
CA SER A 132 7.08 -13.02 -9.50
C SER A 132 8.59 -13.25 -9.69
N GLN A 133 9.25 -12.44 -10.52
CA GLN A 133 10.69 -12.53 -10.75
C GLN A 133 11.51 -12.29 -9.49
N LEU A 134 11.09 -11.36 -8.63
CA LEU A 134 11.77 -11.02 -7.37
C LEU A 134 11.26 -11.82 -6.16
N GLY A 135 10.23 -12.65 -6.32
CA GLY A 135 9.63 -13.42 -5.23
C GLY A 135 9.00 -12.55 -4.13
N LEU A 136 8.48 -11.37 -4.48
CA LEU A 136 7.89 -10.44 -3.52
C LEU A 136 6.50 -10.90 -3.07
N ARG A 137 6.10 -10.51 -1.86
CA ARG A 137 4.70 -10.60 -1.42
C ARG A 137 3.85 -9.52 -2.08
N GLY A 138 2.56 -9.77 -2.22
CA GLY A 138 1.64 -8.89 -2.94
C GLY A 138 0.58 -8.30 -2.03
N THR A 139 0.52 -6.96 -1.94
CA THR A 139 -0.66 -6.27 -1.41
C THR A 139 -1.64 -5.96 -2.54
N GLY A 140 -2.89 -5.67 -2.18
CA GLY A 140 -3.90 -5.16 -3.09
C GLY A 140 -4.42 -3.81 -2.61
N GLY A 141 -4.61 -2.88 -3.54
CA GLY A 141 -5.11 -1.53 -3.27
C GLY A 141 -6.04 -1.03 -4.37
N SER A 142 -7.02 -0.21 -4.00
CA SER A 142 -7.95 0.33 -4.99
C SER A 142 -7.41 1.53 -5.75
N ASP A 143 -6.45 2.26 -5.17
CA ASP A 143 -5.93 3.55 -5.68
C ASP A 143 -7.08 4.47 -6.15
N ALA A 144 -8.05 4.62 -5.24
CA ALA A 144 -9.36 5.16 -5.54
C ALA A 144 -9.36 6.68 -5.46
N HIS A 145 -9.60 7.33 -6.59
CA HIS A 145 -9.83 8.78 -6.68
C HIS A 145 -11.33 9.14 -6.73
N LEU A 146 -12.19 8.13 -6.72
CA LEU A 146 -13.65 8.23 -6.71
C LEU A 146 -14.22 7.21 -5.72
N VAL A 147 -15.31 7.57 -5.04
CA VAL A 147 -15.98 6.70 -4.05
C VAL A 147 -16.37 5.34 -4.65
N SER A 148 -16.76 5.31 -5.92
CA SER A 148 -17.14 4.08 -6.62
C SER A 148 -16.00 3.09 -6.85
N ALA A 149 -14.75 3.53 -6.75
CA ALA A 149 -13.56 2.69 -6.93
C ALA A 149 -13.05 2.08 -5.62
N ILE A 150 -13.51 2.57 -4.46
CA ILE A 150 -13.08 2.09 -3.14
C ILE A 150 -13.34 0.58 -3.03
N GLY A 151 -12.32 -0.15 -2.60
CA GLY A 151 -12.40 -1.58 -2.34
C GLY A 151 -12.43 -2.48 -3.58
N LYS A 152 -12.27 -1.94 -4.80
CA LYS A 152 -12.18 -2.75 -6.03
C LYS A 152 -11.09 -3.84 -5.92
N CYS A 153 -9.99 -3.52 -5.26
CA CYS A 153 -8.97 -4.45 -4.82
C CYS A 153 -8.54 -4.13 -3.38
N MET A 154 -8.19 -5.16 -2.62
CA MET A 154 -7.85 -5.11 -1.20
C MET A 154 -6.75 -6.12 -0.86
N THR A 155 -6.27 -6.06 0.37
CA THR A 155 -5.36 -7.06 0.94
C THR A 155 -6.09 -7.85 2.02
N ARG A 156 -6.07 -9.19 1.93
CA ARG A 156 -6.55 -10.08 2.98
C ARG A 156 -5.39 -10.43 3.90
N PHE A 157 -5.63 -10.31 5.20
CA PHE A 157 -4.69 -10.67 6.27
C PHE A 157 -5.26 -11.80 7.10
N ASP A 158 -4.39 -12.69 7.59
CA ASP A 158 -4.79 -13.77 8.51
C ASP A 158 -5.04 -13.27 9.94
N GLY A 159 -4.44 -12.14 10.31
CA GLY A 159 -4.54 -11.55 11.64
C GLY A 159 -5.41 -10.30 11.68
N ASP A 160 -5.94 -10.03 12.87
CA ASP A 160 -6.69 -8.81 13.16
C ASP A 160 -5.81 -7.56 12.99
N ILE A 161 -6.40 -6.51 12.42
CA ILE A 161 -5.80 -5.18 12.32
C ILE A 161 -6.73 -4.21 13.02
N ARG A 162 -6.22 -3.48 14.01
CA ARG A 162 -6.99 -2.47 14.78
C ARG A 162 -6.30 -1.11 14.81
N SER A 163 -5.08 -1.03 14.27
CA SER A 163 -4.24 0.17 14.25
C SER A 163 -3.24 0.12 13.09
N GLU A 164 -2.60 1.25 12.78
CA GLU A 164 -1.48 1.32 11.83
C GLU A 164 -0.32 0.42 12.25
N LEU A 165 -0.09 0.27 13.57
CA LEU A 165 0.97 -0.60 14.10
C LEU A 165 0.66 -2.07 13.82
N ASP A 166 -0.60 -2.50 13.99
CA ASP A 166 -1.02 -3.87 13.66
C ASP A 166 -0.87 -4.14 12.17
N LEU A 167 -1.25 -3.16 11.33
CA LEU A 167 -1.08 -3.27 9.88
C LEU A 167 0.39 -3.47 9.51
N VAL A 168 1.31 -2.67 10.07
CA VAL A 168 2.74 -2.85 9.86
C VAL A 168 3.20 -4.22 10.34
N ALA A 169 2.77 -4.67 11.51
CA ALA A 169 3.11 -5.98 12.03
C ALA A 169 2.66 -7.10 11.09
N GLN A 170 1.44 -7.04 10.56
CA GLN A 170 0.92 -8.00 9.59
C GLN A 170 1.71 -7.98 8.28
N LEU A 171 2.01 -6.80 7.73
CA LEU A 171 2.84 -6.64 6.53
C LEU A 171 4.25 -7.24 6.72
N LYS A 172 4.84 -7.10 7.90
CA LYS A 172 6.16 -7.69 8.20
C LYS A 172 6.13 -9.22 8.28
N THR A 173 4.97 -9.84 8.53
CA THR A 173 4.88 -11.31 8.55
C THR A 173 4.96 -11.95 7.16
N GLY A 174 4.64 -11.20 6.10
CA GLY A 174 4.50 -11.75 4.75
C GLY A 174 3.30 -12.70 4.56
N ARG A 175 2.40 -12.81 5.55
CA ARG A 175 1.19 -13.63 5.51
C ARG A 175 -0.03 -12.78 5.17
N PHE A 176 -0.12 -12.44 3.90
CA PHE A 176 -1.23 -11.70 3.31
C PHE A 176 -1.28 -12.00 1.82
N GLU A 177 -2.44 -11.74 1.23
CA GLU A 177 -2.64 -11.93 -0.20
C GLU A 177 -3.55 -10.83 -0.77
N PRO A 178 -3.33 -10.44 -2.03
CA PRO A 178 -4.18 -9.47 -2.69
C PRO A 178 -5.47 -10.17 -3.15
N VAL A 179 -6.60 -9.48 -3.02
CA VAL A 179 -7.93 -10.00 -3.37
C VAL A 179 -8.71 -8.96 -4.16
N TRP A 180 -9.53 -9.42 -5.10
CA TRP A 180 -10.54 -8.59 -5.74
C TRP A 180 -11.77 -8.48 -4.85
N LEU A 181 -12.57 -7.42 -5.02
CA LEU A 181 -13.81 -7.25 -4.26
C LEU A 181 -14.75 -8.47 -4.37
N ASP A 182 -14.81 -9.09 -5.54
CA ASP A 182 -15.66 -10.24 -5.80
C ASP A 182 -15.22 -11.49 -5.03
N ASP A 183 -13.92 -11.60 -4.69
CA ASP A 183 -13.39 -12.70 -3.87
C ASP A 183 -13.84 -12.60 -2.39
N THR A 184 -14.41 -11.47 -1.99
CA THR A 184 -14.92 -11.22 -0.61
C THR A 184 -16.41 -11.44 -0.48
N LYS A 185 -17.08 -11.92 -1.53
CA LYS A 185 -18.51 -12.13 -1.52
C LYS A 185 -18.83 -13.28 -0.58
N GLN A 186 -19.49 -12.99 0.53
CA GLN A 186 -20.00 -14.02 1.42
C GLN A 186 -21.18 -14.70 0.72
N GLU A 187 -21.14 -16.03 0.62
CA GLU A 187 -22.32 -16.79 0.20
C GLU A 187 -23.45 -16.48 1.19
N GLN A 188 -24.62 -16.08 0.68
CA GLN A 188 -25.80 -15.90 1.53
C GLN A 188 -26.20 -17.28 2.05
N ALA A 189 -25.93 -17.53 3.33
CA ALA A 189 -26.50 -18.66 4.06
C ALA A 189 -28.00 -18.46 4.31
#